data_AF-E1YID5-F1
#
_entry.id   AF-E1YID5-F1
#
_cell.length_a   1.000
_cell.length_b   1.000
_cell.length_c   1.000
_cell.angle_alpha   90.00
_cell.angle_beta   90.00
_cell.angle_gamma   90.00
#
_symmetry.space_group_name_H-M   'P 1'
#
loop_
_entity.id
_entity.type
_entity.pdbx_description
1 polymer ?
#
loop_
_entity_poly.entity_id
_entity_poly.type
_entity_poly.pdbx_seq_one_letter_code
_entity_poly.pdbx_strand_id
1 'polypeptide(L)' 'MKISYNPKLKALSRKLRKQGVLSEVLLWEQLKGKKMKGFQFMRQKPVGNYIVDFYCSKLKLVIEIDGESHVML' A
#
# COMPACT_ATOMS: atom_id res chain seq x y z
N MET A 1 -10.77 1.72 11.87
CA MET A 1 -9.87 1.18 12.91
C MET A 1 -8.56 1.94 12.88
N LYS A 2 -8.04 2.37 14.03
CA LYS A 2 -6.73 3.04 14.13
C LYS A 2 -5.66 1.95 14.18
N ILE A 3 -4.72 1.97 13.24
CA ILE A 3 -3.56 1.06 13.22
C ILE A 3 -2.33 1.84 13.67
N SER A 4 -1.61 1.29 14.65
CA SER A 4 -0.29 1.75 15.05
C SER A 4 0.76 1.38 14.01
N TYR A 5 1.72 2.27 13.81
CA TYR A 5 2.86 2.03 12.92
C TYR A 5 4.09 2.78 13.44
N ASN A 6 5.28 2.30 13.08
CA ASN A 6 6.53 2.96 13.38
C ASN A 6 6.64 4.28 12.60
N PRO A 7 6.67 5.45 13.27
CA PRO A 7 6.70 6.74 12.61
C PRO A 7 7.89 6.94 11.67
N LYS A 8 9.01 6.24 11.91
CA LYS A 8 10.22 6.28 11.06
C LYS A 8 9.94 5.83 9.62
N LEU A 9 8.93 4.98 9.42
CA LEU A 9 8.53 4.48 8.10
C LEU A 9 7.81 5.52 7.24
N LYS A 10 7.41 6.67 7.80
CA LYS A 10 6.62 7.67 7.07
C LYS A 10 7.37 8.26 5.87
N ALA A 11 8.67 8.51 6.02
CA ALA A 11 9.50 9.02 4.93
C ALA A 11 9.64 7.98 3.81
N LEU A 12 9.99 6.74 4.17
CA LEU A 12 10.10 5.62 3.24
C LEU A 12 8.79 5.37 2.49
N SER A 13 7.65 5.30 3.20
CA SER A 13 6.31 5.16 2.61
C SER A 13 6.00 6.23 1.55
N ARG A 14 6.44 7.48 1.75
CA ARG A 14 6.27 8.55 0.74
C ARG A 14 7.19 8.34 -0.46
N LYS A 15 8.41 7.84 -0.25
CA LYS A 15 9.35 7.49 -1.32
C LYS A 15 8.81 6.35 -2.18
N LEU A 16 8.35 5.26 -1.55
CA LEU A 16 7.79 4.08 -2.25
C LEU A 16 6.60 4.45 -3.15
N ARG A 17 5.72 5.36 -2.70
CA ARG A 17 4.62 5.87 -3.56
C ARG A 17 5.10 6.49 -4.87
N LYS A 18 6.34 6.99 -4.94
CA LYS A 18 6.90 7.65 -6.13
C LYS A 18 7.76 6.74 -6.98
N GLN A 19 8.12 5.54 -6.52
CA GLN A 19 9.00 4.64 -7.28
C GLN A 19 8.36 4.10 -8.56
N GLY A 20 7.02 4.02 -8.62
CA GLY A 20 6.32 3.72 -9.86
C GLY A 20 6.45 2.27 -10.32
N VAL A 21 6.52 1.31 -9.39
CA VAL A 21 6.48 -0.14 -9.71
C VAL A 21 5.23 -0.43 -10.55
N LEU A 22 5.43 -0.91 -11.77
CA LEU A 22 4.36 -0.97 -12.79
C LEU A 22 3.14 -1.77 -12.31
N SER A 23 3.36 -2.93 -11.68
CA SER A 23 2.29 -3.78 -11.16
C SER A 23 1.45 -3.06 -10.08
N GLU A 24 2.10 -2.38 -9.14
CA GLU A 24 1.42 -1.54 -8.15
C GLU A 24 0.66 -0.38 -8.79
N VAL A 25 1.25 0.30 -9.78
CA VAL A 25 0.61 1.42 -10.47
C VAL A 25 -0.68 0.96 -11.15
N LEU A 26 -0.62 -0.15 -11.88
CA LEU A 26 -1.79 -0.71 -12.57
C LEU A 26 -2.91 -1.10 -11.58
N LEU A 27 -2.57 -1.76 -10.47
CA LEU A 27 -3.56 -2.09 -9.45
C LEU A 27 -4.12 -0.82 -8.76
N TRP A 28 -3.27 0.16 -8.49
CA TRP A 28 -3.69 1.40 -7.86
C TRP A 28 -4.72 2.17 -8.70
N GLU A 29 -4.58 2.18 -10.03
CA GLU A 29 -5.56 2.81 -10.92
C GLU A 29 -6.97 2.20 -10.81
N GLN A 30 -7.05 0.91 -10.47
CA GLN A 30 -8.31 0.19 -10.23
C GLN A 30 -8.88 0.42 -8.83
N LEU A 31 -8.02 0.63 -7.83
CA LEU A 31 -8.43 0.76 -6.42
C LEU A 31 -8.68 2.20 -5.96
N LYS A 32 -7.98 3.18 -6.55
CA LYS A 32 -8.03 4.58 -6.10
C LYS A 32 -9.44 5.17 -6.22
N GLY A 33 -9.74 6.14 -5.37
CA GLY A 33 -11.01 6.87 -5.45
C GLY A 33 -12.25 6.03 -5.11
N LYS A 34 -12.09 4.94 -4.35
CA LYS A 34 -13.18 4.04 -3.96
C LYS A 34 -13.88 3.34 -5.14
N LYS A 35 -13.22 3.24 -6.30
CA LYS A 35 -13.72 2.54 -7.50
C LYS A 35 -14.12 1.10 -7.22
N MET A 36 -13.36 0.40 -6.39
CA MET A 36 -13.65 -0.98 -6.01
C MET A 36 -14.77 -1.05 -4.97
N LYS A 37 -16.01 -1.19 -5.43
CA LYS A 37 -17.22 -1.39 -4.61
C LYS A 37 -17.38 -0.36 -3.47
N GLY A 38 -16.90 0.87 -3.65
CA GLY A 38 -16.96 1.93 -2.64
C GLY A 38 -15.92 1.80 -1.51
N PHE A 39 -15.03 0.81 -1.55
CA PHE A 39 -14.01 0.61 -0.51
C PHE A 39 -12.79 1.51 -0.73
N GLN A 40 -12.33 2.12 0.35
CA GLN A 40 -11.11 2.92 0.33
C GLN A 40 -9.88 2.03 0.53
N PHE A 41 -8.96 2.11 -0.42
CA PHE A 41 -7.63 1.51 -0.35
C PHE A 41 -6.57 2.59 -0.13
N MET A 42 -5.57 2.28 0.66
CA MET A 42 -4.38 3.11 0.91
C MET A 42 -3.16 2.41 0.33
N ARG A 43 -2.41 3.09 -0.53
CA ARG A 43 -1.17 2.57 -1.11
C ARG A 43 0.05 2.84 -0.22
N GLN A 44 0.98 1.90 -0.16
CA GLN A 44 2.26 1.92 0.58
C GLN A 44 2.05 2.34 2.04
N LYS A 45 1.20 1.60 2.76
CA LYS A 45 0.70 1.96 4.09
C LYS A 45 1.58 1.37 5.19
N PRO A 46 2.14 2.19 6.11
CA PRO A 46 2.79 1.66 7.30
C PRO A 46 1.80 0.94 8.22
N VAL A 47 2.17 -0.27 8.66
CA VAL A 47 1.44 -1.14 9.58
C VAL A 47 2.47 -1.80 10.50
N GLY A 48 2.42 -1.51 11.81
CA GLY A 48 3.46 -1.98 12.74
C GLY A 48 4.86 -1.52 12.29
N ASN A 49 5.77 -2.47 12.09
CA ASN A 49 7.14 -2.23 11.62
C ASN A 49 7.32 -2.45 10.10
N TYR A 50 6.22 -2.60 9.36
CA TYR A 50 6.25 -2.90 7.93
C TYR A 50 5.51 -1.82 7.12
N ILE A 51 5.76 -1.80 5.82
CA ILE A 51 4.97 -1.04 4.85
C ILE A 51 4.36 -2.06 3.90
N VAL A 52 3.04 -2.06 3.80
CA VAL A 52 2.28 -2.95 2.91
C VAL A 52 1.88 -2.20 1.63
N ASP A 53 1.82 -2.88 0.50
CA ASP A 53 1.54 -2.24 -0.79
C ASP A 53 0.14 -1.62 -0.82
N PHE A 54 -0.88 -2.37 -0.39
CA PHE A 54 -2.24 -1.86 -0.28
C PHE A 54 -2.93 -2.31 1.01
N TYR A 55 -3.67 -1.38 1.60
CA TYR A 55 -4.44 -1.65 2.82
C TYR A 55 -5.87 -1.11 2.72
N CYS A 56 -6.85 -1.94 3.09
CA CYS A 56 -8.24 -1.54 3.28
C CYS A 56 -8.68 -1.75 4.73
N SER A 57 -9.00 -0.65 5.41
CA SER A 57 -9.36 -0.67 6.83
C SER A 57 -10.73 -1.30 7.11
N LYS A 58 -11.70 -1.09 6.21
CA LYS A 58 -13.06 -1.63 6.36
C LYS A 58 -13.09 -3.15 6.19
N LEU A 59 -12.26 -3.68 5.31
CA LEU A 59 -12.17 -5.12 5.03
C LEU A 59 -11.15 -5.85 5.90
N LYS A 60 -10.33 -5.12 6.69
CA LYS A 60 -9.15 -5.68 7.38
C LYS A 60 -8.24 -6.46 6.43
N LEU A 61 -8.07 -5.93 5.22
CA LEU A 61 -7.39 -6.60 4.10
C LEU A 61 -6.07 -5.90 3.78
N VAL A 62 -5.02 -6.70 3.68
CA VAL A 62 -3.74 -6.34 3.06
C VAL A 62 -3.65 -7.05 1.71
N ILE A 63 -3.13 -6.36 0.70
CA ILE A 63 -2.77 -6.94 -0.60
C ILE A 63 -1.30 -6.59 -0.82
N GLU A 64 -0.46 -7.60 -1.00
CA GLU A 64 0.94 -7.49 -1.41
C GLU A 64 1.04 -8.01 -2.84
N ILE A 65 1.85 -7.36 -3.68
CA ILE A 65 2.08 -7.82 -5.05
C ILE A 65 3.44 -8.51 -5.15
N ASP A 66 3.46 -9.82 -4.96
CA ASP A 66 4.69 -10.60 -5.16
C ASP A 66 5.14 -10.56 -6.63
N GLY A 67 6.37 -10.12 -6.87
CA GLY A 67 7.03 -10.07 -8.18
C GLY A 67 8.53 -9.84 -8.05
N GLU A 68 9.28 -9.89 -9.15
CA GLU A 68 10.76 -9.70 -9.15
C GLU A 68 11.21 -8.35 -8.55
N SER A 69 10.32 -7.35 -8.51
CA SER A 69 10.53 -6.06 -7.83
C SER A 69 10.84 -6.19 -6.33
N HIS A 70 10.34 -7.26 -5.67
CA HIS A 70 10.62 -7.54 -4.26
C HIS A 70 12.03 -8.10 -4.03
N VAL A 71 12.71 -8.55 -5.08
CA VAL A 71 14.10 -9.07 -5.00
C VAL A 71 15.12 -7.92 -4.99
N MET A 72 14.71 -6.69 -5.35
CA MET A 72 15.61 -5.52 -5.46
C MET A 72 15.41 -4.43 -4.36
N LEU A 73 14.61 -4.68 -3.33
CA LEU A 73 14.47 -3.82 -2.14
C LEU A 73 15.07 -4.48 -0.91
#